data_AF-A0A1I5QZE8-F1
#
_entry.id   AF-A0A1I5QZE8-F1
#
_cell.length_a   1.000
_cell.length_b   1.000
_cell.length_c   1.000
_cell.angle_alpha   90.00
_cell.angle_beta   90.00
_cell.angle_gamma   90.00
#
_symmetry.space_group_name_H-M   'P 1'
#
loop_
_entity.id
_entity.type
_entity.pdbx_description
1 polymer ?
#
loop_
_entity_poly.entity_id
_entity_poly.type
_entity_poly.pdbx_seq_one_letter_code
_entity_poly.pdbx_strand_id
1 'polypeptide(L)' 'MRAHTLDQMIVELHRCLREARALRKLQKKEPTKRHPRESGSLRRASMDLTRKLADLRQNR' A
#
# COMPACT_ATOMS: atom_id res chain seq x y z
N MET A 1 16.61 -15.27 -0.67
CA MET A 1 15.56 -14.38 -0.15
C MET A 1 15.46 -14.60 1.35
N ARG A 2 15.71 -13.57 2.16
CA ARG A 2 15.63 -13.71 3.62
C ARG A 2 14.15 -13.82 4.00
N ALA A 3 13.79 -14.77 4.86
CA ALA A 3 12.40 -14.99 5.30
C ALA A 3 11.78 -13.70 5.86
N HIS A 4 12.55 -12.96 6.64
CA HIS A 4 12.15 -11.67 7.20
C HIS A 4 11.77 -10.62 6.13
N THR A 5 12.47 -10.56 4.99
CA THR A 5 12.18 -9.62 3.91
C THR A 5 10.87 -9.97 3.21
N LEU A 6 10.56 -11.27 3.08
CA LEU A 6 9.27 -11.73 2.56
C LEU A 6 8.12 -11.36 3.51
N ASP A 7 8.29 -11.60 4.81
CA ASP A 7 7.27 -11.26 5.82
C ASP A 7 6.98 -9.76 5.84
N GLN A 8 8.03 -8.92 5.82
CA GLN A 8 7.87 -7.47 5.73
C GLN A 8 7.13 -7.05 4.44
N MET A 9 7.43 -7.69 3.31
CA MET A 9 6.72 -7.43 2.06
C MET A 9 5.23 -7.79 2.16
N ILE A 10 4.89 -8.92 2.81
CA ILE A 10 3.49 -9.33 3.03
C ILE A 10 2.75 -8.29 3.86
N VAL A 11 3.38 -7.80 4.94
CA VAL A 11 2.81 -6.76 5.81
C VAL A 11 2.52 -5.47 5.03
N GLU A 12 3.48 -4.96 4.26
CA GLU A 12 3.27 -3.73 3.48
C GLU A 12 2.27 -3.92 2.33
N LEU A 13 2.22 -5.11 1.73
CA LEU A 13 1.23 -5.45 0.71
C LEU A 13 -0.19 -5.40 1.29
N HIS A 14 -0.40 -6.02 2.46
CA HIS A 14 -1.69 -6.00 3.15
C HIS A 14 -2.11 -4.58 3.52
N ARG A 15 -1.17 -3.76 4.00
CA ARG A 15 -1.40 -2.35 4.30
C ARG A 15 -1.83 -1.57 3.06
N CYS A 16 -1.12 -1.71 1.95
CA CYS A 16 -1.45 -1.05 0.68
C CYS A 16 -2.85 -1.45 0.18
N LEU A 17 -3.16 -2.76 0.21
CA LEU A 17 -4.49 -3.26 -0.17
C LEU A 17 -5.61 -2.70 0.72
N ARG A 18 -5.36 -2.57 2.03
CA ARG A 18 -6.34 -1.98 2.97
C ARG A 18 -6.65 -0.53 2.62
N GLU A 19 -5.62 0.29 2.41
CA GLU A 19 -5.81 1.71 2.06
C GLU A 19 -6.48 1.87 0.68
N ALA A 20 -6.12 1.02 -0.30
CA ALA A 20 -6.76 1.01 -1.61
C ALA A 20 -8.25 0.68 -1.53
N ARG A 21 -8.62 -0.32 -0.71
CA ARG A 21 -10.02 -0.68 -0.45
C ARG A 21 -10.77 0.44 0.25
N ALA A 22 -10.15 1.12 1.21
CA ALA A 22 -10.74 2.26 1.92
C ALA A 22 -11.05 3.41 0.95
N LEU A 23 -10.09 3.79 0.12
CA LEU A 23 -10.29 4.83 -0.90
C LEU A 23 -11.38 4.43 -1.91
N ARG A 24 -11.36 3.17 -2.40
CA ARG A 24 -12.38 2.68 -3.34
C ARG A 24 -13.77 2.69 -2.72
N LYS A 25 -13.91 2.35 -1.43
CA LYS A 25 -15.19 2.39 -0.71
C LYS A 25 -15.73 3.82 -0.63
N LEU A 26 -14.87 4.79 -0.34
CA LEU A 26 -15.25 6.21 -0.31
C LEU A 26 -15.63 6.73 -1.69
N GLN A 27 -14.83 6.44 -2.72
CA GLN A 27 -15.15 6.82 -4.10
C GLN A 27 -16.47 6.24 -4.59
N LYS A 28 -16.83 5.02 -4.17
CA LYS A 28 -18.15 4.45 -4.47
C LYS A 28 -19.29 5.19 -3.76
N LYS A 29 -19.07 5.68 -2.54
CA LYS A 29 -20.08 6.39 -1.73
C LYS A 29 -20.23 7.86 -2.16
N GLU A 30 -19.12 8.50 -2.51
CA GLU A 30 -19.04 9.93 -2.78
C GLU A 30 -18.21 10.19 -4.07
N PRO A 31 -18.70 9.78 -5.26
CA PRO A 31 -17.90 9.77 -6.49
C PRO A 31 -17.46 11.16 -6.97
N THR A 32 -18.19 12.21 -6.57
CA THR A 32 -17.89 13.60 -6.96
C THR A 32 -16.95 14.30 -5.97
N LYS A 33 -16.70 13.71 -4.79
CA LYS A 33 -15.84 14.31 -3.77
C LYS A 33 -14.40 13.84 -3.89
N ARG A 34 -13.47 14.72 -3.53
CA ARG A 34 -12.06 14.38 -3.41
C ARG A 34 -11.76 13.89 -2.00
N HIS A 35 -10.89 12.88 -1.90
CA HIS A 35 -10.47 12.25 -0.66
C HIS A 35 -8.95 12.39 -0.47
N PRO A 36 -8.42 13.60 -0.21
CA PRO A 36 -6.98 13.84 -0.20
C PRO A 36 -6.25 13.08 0.90
N ARG A 37 -6.90 12.83 2.04
CA ARG A 37 -6.31 12.08 3.16
C ARG A 37 -6.10 10.61 2.80
N GLU A 38 -7.10 9.98 2.21
CA GLU A 38 -7.11 8.56 1.85
C GLU A 38 -6.28 8.32 0.60
N SER A 39 -6.37 9.21 -0.40
CA SER A 39 -5.45 9.20 -1.56
C SER A 39 -4.00 9.38 -1.12
N GLY A 40 -3.71 10.27 -0.17
CA GLY A 40 -2.36 10.44 0.39
C GLY A 40 -1.89 9.22 1.18
N SER A 41 -2.79 8.58 1.92
CA SER A 41 -2.49 7.36 2.69
C SER A 41 -2.19 6.18 1.78
N LEU A 42 -2.96 5.99 0.71
CA LEU A 42 -2.68 5.01 -0.34
C LEU A 42 -1.32 5.28 -1.00
N ARG A 43 -1.03 6.55 -1.35
CA ARG A 43 0.24 6.93 -1.98
C ARG A 43 1.45 6.63 -1.10
N ARG A 44 1.36 6.85 0.22
CA ARG A 44 2.43 6.47 1.15
C ARG A 44 2.59 4.96 1.22
N ALA A 45 1.51 4.22 1.44
CA ALA A 45 1.54 2.76 1.51
C ALA A 45 2.07 2.12 0.21
N SER A 46 1.79 2.70 -0.97
CA SER A 46 2.33 2.21 -2.24
C SER A 46 3.84 2.44 -2.37
N MET A 47 4.36 3.56 -1.84
CA MET A 47 5.80 3.83 -1.82
C MET A 47 6.53 2.87 -0.87
N ASP A 48 5.97 2.65 0.33
CA ASP A 48 6.53 1.71 1.32
C ASP A 48 6.60 0.29 0.74
N LEU A 49 5.52 -0.19 0.12
CA LEU A 49 5.49 -1.46 -0.60
C LEU A 49 6.52 -1.52 -1.72
N THR A 50 6.66 -0.46 -2.51
CA THR A 50 7.64 -0.41 -3.61
C THR A 50 9.07 -0.52 -3.08
N ARG A 51 9.38 0.12 -1.95
CA ARG A 51 10.68 -0.01 -1.28
C ARG A 51 10.93 -1.45 -0.85
N LYS A 52 9.96 -2.11 -0.22
CA LYS A 52 10.09 -3.52 0.19
C LYS A 52 10.19 -4.50 -0.97
N LEU A 53 9.49 -4.24 -2.08
CA LEU A 53 9.65 -5.02 -3.30
C LEU A 53 11.05 -4.85 -3.91
N ALA A 54 11.64 -3.65 -3.80
CA ALA A 54 13.03 -3.43 -4.21
C ALA A 54 14.02 -4.20 -3.31
N ASP A 55 13.84 -4.14 -1.99
CA ASP A 55 14.63 -4.92 -1.02
C ASP A 55 14.56 -6.43 -1.34
N LEU A 56 13.35 -6.94 -1.62
CA LEU A 56 13.10 -8.33 -1.99
C LEU A 56 13.84 -8.74 -3.27
N ARG A 57 13.77 -7.91 -4.32
CA ARG A 57 14.48 -8.15 -5.60
C ARG A 57 15.99 -8.15 -5.44
N GLN A 58 16.50 -7.35 -4.51
CA GLN A 58 17.92 -7.27 -4.20
C GLN A 58 18.39 -8.35 -3.21
N ASN A 59 17.49 -9.23 -2.73
CA ASN A 59 17.78 -10.26 -1.73
C ASN A 59 18.37 -9.70 -0.42
N ARG A 60 18.04 -8.45 -0.07
CA ARG A 60 18.55 -7.76 1.12
C ARG A 60 17.67 -7.97 2.35
#